data_AF-W1DN77-F1
#
_entry.id   AF-W1DN77-F1
#
_cell.length_a   1.000
_cell.length_b   1.000
_cell.length_c   1.000
_cell.angle_alpha   90.00
_cell.angle_beta   90.00
_cell.angle_gamma   90.00
#
_symmetry.space_group_name_H-M   'P 1'
#
loop_
_entity.id
_entity.type
_entity.pdbx_description
1 polymer ?
#
loop_
_entity_poly.entity_id
_entity_poly.type
_entity_poly.pdbx_seq_one_letter_code
_entity_poly.pdbx_strand_id
1 'polypeptide(L)'
;MNYDKLEFVETVEELAAMHNLEVPYEAGNGPSQIERHQRQNLYQLLDGLNAFYQQSLMQPAADPARQYLAKRGLSSEVITRFAIGYAPPGWDNVFKTVWRQSGKPPVAY
;
A
#
# COMPACT_ATOMS: atom_id res chain seq x y z
N MET A 1 5.34 12.72 -16.73
CA MET A 1 5.26 11.46 -15.96
C MET A 1 3.90 11.44 -15.29
N ASN A 2 3.04 10.47 -15.60
CA ASN A 2 1.84 10.20 -14.80
C ASN A 2 2.31 9.38 -13.59
N TYR A 3 2.36 10.02 -12.42
CA TYR A 3 2.97 9.40 -11.22
C TYR A 3 2.12 8.23 -10.69
N ASP A 4 0.79 8.34 -10.74
CA ASP A 4 -0.12 7.36 -10.12
C ASP A 4 -1.05 6.63 -11.12
N LYS A 5 -0.95 6.95 -12.42
CA LYS A 5 -1.90 6.49 -13.47
C LYS A 5 -3.39 6.72 -13.11
N LEU A 6 -3.66 7.73 -12.30
CA LEU A 6 -5.00 8.15 -11.94
C LEU A 6 -5.62 8.98 -13.06
N GLU A 7 -6.92 8.77 -13.30
CA GLU A 7 -7.72 9.65 -14.12
C GLU A 7 -7.90 11.02 -13.44
N PHE A 8 -8.28 12.04 -14.21
CA PHE A 8 -8.39 13.42 -13.69
C PHE A 8 -9.28 13.52 -12.46
N VAL A 9 -10.46 12.87 -12.47
CA VAL A 9 -11.40 12.88 -11.34
C VAL A 9 -10.81 12.21 -10.12
N GLU A 10 -10.13 11.06 -10.30
CA GLU A 10 -9.47 10.33 -9.21
C GLU A 10 -8.35 11.17 -8.59
N THR A 11 -7.62 11.93 -9.41
CA THR A 11 -6.57 12.84 -8.94
C THR A 11 -7.14 13.97 -8.09
N VAL A 12 -8.30 14.52 -8.48
CA VAL A 12 -8.99 15.57 -7.70
C VAL A 12 -9.50 15.00 -6.37
N GLU A 13 -10.05 13.78 -6.37
CA GLU A 13 -10.47 13.11 -5.13
C GLU A 13 -9.31 12.85 -4.18
N GLU A 14 -8.19 12.34 -4.68
CA GLU A 14 -7.00 12.06 -3.87
C GLU A 14 -6.46 13.33 -3.22
N LEU A 15 -6.34 14.42 -3.99
CA LEU A 15 -5.89 15.70 -3.49
C LEU A 15 -6.86 16.27 -2.44
N ALA A 16 -8.17 16.16 -2.69
CA ALA A 16 -9.18 16.59 -1.74
C ALA A 16 -9.11 15.79 -0.43
N ALA A 17 -8.95 14.47 -0.51
CA ALA A 17 -8.79 13.59 0.65
C ALA A 17 -7.53 13.93 1.46
N MET A 18 -6.39 14.19 0.80
CA MET A 18 -5.15 14.64 1.46
C MET A 18 -5.33 15.96 2.24
N HIS A 19 -6.21 16.83 1.78
CA HIS A 19 -6.52 18.12 2.40
C HIS A 19 -7.82 18.14 3.21
N ASN A 20 -8.45 16.98 3.43
CA ASN A 20 -9.70 16.87 4.19
C ASN A 20 -10.88 17.68 3.59
N LEU A 21 -10.91 17.83 2.26
CA LEU A 21 -11.95 18.51 1.49
C LEU A 21 -12.92 17.51 0.85
N GLU A 22 -14.19 17.89 0.74
CA GLU A 22 -15.18 17.12 -0.03
C GLU A 22 -15.25 17.61 -1.49
N VAL A 23 -15.31 16.66 -2.43
CA VAL A 23 -15.53 16.96 -3.86
C VAL A 23 -17.02 16.90 -4.15
N PRO A 24 -17.67 18.03 -4.52
CA PRO A 24 -19.08 18.02 -4.90
C PRO A 24 -19.25 17.36 -6.28
N TYR A 25 -20.21 16.45 -6.38
CA TYR A 25 -20.57 15.80 -7.64
C TYR A 25 -21.93 16.31 -8.13
N GLU A 26 -22.03 16.56 -9.44
CA GLU A 26 -23.33 16.71 -10.09
C GLU A 26 -24.09 15.38 -10.03
N ALA A 27 -25.41 15.44 -9.84
CA ALA A 27 -26.24 14.26 -9.63
C ALA A 27 -26.05 13.22 -10.76
N GLY A 28 -25.51 12.06 -10.41
CA GLY A 28 -25.30 10.93 -11.33
C GLY A 28 -23.91 10.80 -11.96
N ASN A 29 -23.00 11.76 -11.77
CA ASN A 29 -21.66 11.77 -12.38
C ASN A 29 -20.50 11.39 -11.43
N GLY A 30 -20.80 11.04 -10.18
CA GLY A 30 -19.79 10.61 -9.20
C GLY A 30 -19.66 9.09 -9.10
N PRO A 31 -18.50 8.58 -8.64
CA PRO A 31 -18.31 7.16 -8.39
C PRO A 31 -19.36 6.67 -7.39
N SER A 32 -19.88 5.47 -7.64
CA SER A 32 -20.86 4.85 -6.77
C SER A 32 -20.29 4.69 -5.36
N GLN A 33 -21.17 4.66 -4.33
CA GLN A 33 -20.72 4.38 -2.97
C GLN A 33 -19.95 3.05 -2.87
N ILE A 34 -20.30 2.08 -3.72
CA ILE A 34 -19.67 0.76 -3.78
C ILE A 34 -18.22 0.89 -4.29
N GLU A 35 -17.99 1.63 -5.38
CA GLU A 35 -16.63 1.84 -5.93
C GLU A 35 -15.73 2.58 -4.95
N ARG A 36 -16.27 3.60 -4.26
CA ARG A 36 -15.50 4.31 -3.21
C ARG A 36 -15.12 3.39 -2.06
N HIS A 37 -16.05 2.55 -1.58
CA HIS A 37 -15.76 1.56 -0.53
C HIS A 37 -14.71 0.53 -0.98
N GLN A 38 -14.80 0.05 -2.22
CA GLN A 38 -13.84 -0.90 -2.76
C GLN A 38 -12.44 -0.31 -2.84
N ARG A 39 -12.31 0.92 -3.34
CA ARG A 39 -11.04 1.67 -3.35
C ARG A 39 -10.49 1.83 -1.93
N GLN A 40 -11.31 2.26 -0.98
CA GLN A 40 -10.87 2.46 0.39
C GLN A 40 -10.36 1.16 1.03
N ASN A 41 -11.03 0.03 0.78
CA ASN A 41 -10.58 -1.29 1.23
C ASN A 41 -9.22 -1.68 0.60
N LEU A 42 -9.01 -1.36 -0.68
CA LEU A 42 -7.73 -1.63 -1.36
C LEU A 42 -6.59 -0.79 -0.77
N TYR A 43 -6.81 0.50 -0.49
CA TYR A 43 -5.81 1.34 0.16
C TYR A 43 -5.45 0.83 1.55
N GLN A 44 -6.44 0.43 2.36
CA GLN A 44 -6.19 -0.18 3.67
C GLN A 44 -5.38 -1.48 3.56
N LEU A 45 -5.68 -2.31 2.55
CA LEU A 45 -4.91 -3.53 2.28
C LEU A 45 -3.45 -3.18 1.93
N LEU A 46 -3.23 -2.22 1.01
CA LEU A 46 -1.91 -1.79 0.59
C LEU A 46 -1.09 -1.22 1.76
N ASP A 47 -1.72 -0.48 2.67
CA ASP A 47 -1.05 0.03 3.86
C ASP A 47 -0.60 -1.11 4.80
N GLY A 48 -1.45 -2.12 5.00
CA GLY A 48 -1.10 -3.33 5.75
C GLY A 48 0.07 -4.10 5.11
N LEU A 49 0.10 -4.19 3.77
CA LEU A 49 1.21 -4.80 3.03
C LEU A 49 2.51 -4.00 3.20
N ASN A 50 2.41 -2.68 3.09
CA ASN A 50 3.55 -1.78 3.26
C ASN A 50 4.20 -1.96 4.64
N ALA A 51 3.39 -1.94 5.70
CA ALA A 51 3.86 -2.18 7.07
C ALA A 51 4.52 -3.57 7.21
N PHE A 52 3.91 -4.60 6.64
CA PHE A 52 4.46 -5.96 6.66
C PHE A 52 5.85 -6.05 6.01
N TYR A 53 6.04 -5.43 4.84
CA TYR A 53 7.33 -5.48 4.14
C TYR A 53 8.40 -4.65 4.84
N GLN A 54 8.05 -3.49 5.41
CA GLN A 54 8.98 -2.71 6.22
C GLN A 54 9.43 -3.49 7.46
N GLN A 55 8.51 -4.16 8.16
CA GLN A 55 8.83 -5.01 9.30
C GLN A 55 9.68 -6.23 8.89
N SER A 56 9.41 -6.80 7.72
CA SER A 56 10.18 -7.91 7.16
C SER A 56 11.64 -7.52 6.89
N LEU A 57 11.92 -6.25 6.53
CA LEU A 57 13.29 -5.75 6.36
C LEU A 57 14.09 -5.74 7.67
N MET A 58 13.43 -5.68 8.82
CA MET A 58 14.07 -5.71 10.14
C MET A 58 14.39 -7.14 10.62
N GLN A 59 13.88 -8.16 9.94
CA GLN A 59 14.11 -9.55 10.34
C GLN A 59 15.52 -10.04 9.95
N PRO A 60 16.08 -11.04 10.65
CA PRO A 60 17.39 -11.61 10.31
C PRO A 60 17.47 -12.16 8.87
N ALA A 61 16.35 -12.65 8.33
CA ALA A 61 16.27 -13.14 6.95
C ALA A 61 16.52 -12.05 5.90
N ALA A 62 16.44 -10.77 6.27
CA ALA A 62 16.66 -9.63 5.39
C ALA A 62 18.07 -9.04 5.46
N ASP A 63 19.00 -9.68 6.19
CA ASP A 63 20.41 -9.26 6.30
C ASP A 63 21.05 -8.96 4.94
N PRO A 64 20.93 -9.81 3.90
CA PRO A 64 21.49 -9.54 2.58
C PRO A 64 20.91 -8.27 1.93
N ALA A 65 19.61 -8.01 2.13
CA ALA A 65 18.94 -6.83 1.60
C ALA A 65 19.41 -5.56 2.31
N ARG A 66 19.52 -5.58 3.64
CA ARG A 66 20.05 -4.43 4.40
C ARG A 66 21.50 -4.12 4.03
N GLN A 67 22.33 -5.15 3.85
CA GLN A 67 23.70 -4.96 3.36
C GLN A 67 23.74 -4.35 1.95
N TYR A 68 22.85 -4.77 1.05
CA TYR A 68 22.74 -4.19 -0.29
C TYR A 68 22.35 -2.70 -0.25
N LEU A 69 21.35 -2.34 0.57
CA LEU A 69 20.91 -0.96 0.74
C LEU A 69 22.04 -0.08 1.31
N ALA A 70 22.77 -0.59 2.31
CA ALA A 70 23.92 0.10 2.89
C ALA A 70 25.05 0.30 1.85
N LYS A 71 25.36 -0.71 1.04
CA LYS A 71 26.33 -0.59 -0.07
C LYS A 71 25.92 0.43 -1.13
N ARG A 72 24.62 0.64 -1.31
CA ARG A 72 24.06 1.67 -2.20
C ARG A 72 24.05 3.07 -1.57
N GLY A 73 24.43 3.20 -0.29
CA GLY A 73 24.48 4.47 0.43
C GLY A 73 23.12 4.97 0.92
N LEU A 74 22.10 4.10 1.01
CA LEU A 74 20.80 4.49 1.55
C LEU A 74 20.88 4.55 3.07
N SER A 75 20.61 5.73 3.64
CA SER A 75 20.48 5.90 5.09
C SER A 75 19.17 5.29 5.61
N SER A 76 19.12 5.01 6.91
CA SER A 76 17.89 4.57 7.58
C SER A 76 16.74 5.56 7.39
N GLU A 77 17.01 6.87 7.40
CA GLU A 77 16.00 7.91 7.16
C GLU A 77 15.41 7.83 5.75
N VAL A 78 16.23 7.57 4.73
CA VAL A 78 15.74 7.38 3.35
C VAL A 78 14.89 6.11 3.28
N ILE A 79 15.35 5.02 3.88
CA ILE A 79 14.61 3.75 3.93
C ILE A 79 13.24 3.94 4.57
N THR A 80 13.16 4.63 5.72
CA THR A 80 11.89 4.92 6.40
C THR A 80 11.02 5.88 5.61
N ARG A 81 11.58 6.99 5.09
CA ARG A 81 10.84 8.01 4.35
C ARG A 81 10.18 7.46 3.09
N PHE A 82 10.88 6.58 2.38
CA PHE A 82 10.38 5.94 1.15
C PHE A 82 9.74 4.58 1.40
N ALA A 83 9.51 4.21 2.66
CA ALA A 83 8.81 2.98 3.03
C ALA A 83 9.44 1.71 2.40
N ILE A 84 10.78 1.67 2.31
CA ILE A 84 11.49 0.55 1.69
C ILE A 84 11.36 -0.68 2.59
N GLY A 85 10.87 -1.77 2.01
CA GLY A 85 10.68 -3.05 2.70
C GLY A 85 11.46 -4.21 2.05
N TYR A 86 11.22 -5.41 2.57
CA TYR A 86 11.80 -6.66 2.07
C TYR A 86 10.70 -7.72 1.92
N ALA A 87 10.62 -8.34 0.74
CA ALA A 87 9.74 -9.48 0.52
C ALA A 87 10.47 -10.78 0.92
N PRO A 88 10.07 -11.46 2.00
CA PRO A 88 10.69 -12.72 2.38
C PRO A 88 10.39 -13.81 1.33
N PRO A 89 11.29 -14.80 1.18
CA PRO A 89 11.10 -15.90 0.23
C PRO A 89 9.85 -16.70 0.59
N GLY A 90 8.98 -16.94 -0.40
CA GLY A 90 7.69 -17.62 -0.24
C GLY A 90 6.53 -16.79 -0.78
N TRP A 91 5.63 -17.43 -1.52
CA TRP A 91 4.51 -16.77 -2.21
C TRP A 91 3.33 -16.49 -1.28
N ASP A 92 3.23 -17.20 -0.16
CA ASP A 92 2.11 -17.19 0.77
C ASP A 92 2.39 -16.38 2.06
N ASN A 93 3.55 -15.73 2.15
CA ASN A 93 3.96 -14.95 3.33
C ASN A 93 2.97 -13.82 3.64
N VAL A 94 2.62 -13.06 2.61
CA VAL A 94 1.58 -12.02 2.67
C VAL A 94 0.23 -12.62 3.01
N PHE A 95 -0.09 -13.77 2.40
CA PHE A 95 -1.38 -14.40 2.63
C PHE A 95 -1.53 -14.81 4.11
N LYS A 96 -0.52 -15.43 4.70
CA LYS A 96 -0.53 -15.88 6.09
C LYS A 96 -0.64 -14.74 7.10
N THR A 97 -0.08 -13.57 6.80
CA THR A 97 -0.03 -12.44 7.73
C THR A 97 -1.20 -11.48 7.56
N VAL A 98 -1.55 -11.11 6.33
CA VAL A 98 -2.54 -10.08 6.04
C VAL A 98 -3.97 -10.63 6.08
N TRP A 99 -4.22 -11.87 5.63
CA TRP A 99 -5.55 -12.49 5.76
C TRP A 99 -5.92 -12.80 7.21
N ARG A 100 -4.93 -13.05 8.08
CA ARG A 100 -5.16 -13.26 9.52
C ARG A 100 -5.71 -12.00 10.19
N GLN A 101 -5.42 -10.81 9.66
CA GLN A 101 -5.91 -9.53 10.18
C GLN A 101 -7.24 -9.08 9.54
N SER A 102 -7.57 -9.55 8.34
CA SER A 102 -8.74 -9.09 7.55
C SER A 102 -9.96 -10.03 7.55
N GLY A 103 -9.88 -11.19 8.22
CA GLY A 103 -11.06 -11.96 8.67
C GLY A 103 -11.93 -12.62 7.60
N LYS A 104 -11.53 -12.65 6.32
CA LYS A 104 -12.25 -13.37 5.26
C LYS A 104 -11.40 -14.52 4.69
N PRO A 105 -11.91 -15.78 4.71
CA PRO A 105 -11.16 -16.94 4.24
C PRO A 105 -11.02 -16.92 2.69
N PRO A 106 -9.95 -17.52 2.15
CA PRO A 106 -9.78 -17.65 0.71
C PRO A 106 -10.84 -18.59 0.13
N VAL A 107 -11.49 -18.17 -0.95
CA VAL A 107 -12.18 -19.10 -1.85
C VAL A 107 -11.11 -20.00 -2.48
N ALA A 108 -11.14 -21.28 -2.12
CA ALA A 108 -10.35 -22.31 -2.76
C ALA A 108 -10.81 -22.41 -4.22
N TYR A 109 -9.88 -22.23 -5.16
CA TYR A 109 -10.05 -22.63 -6.55
C TYR A 109 -9.71 -24.10 -6.72
#